data_AF-A0A970VJN3-F1
#
_entry.id   AF-A0A970VJN3-F1
#
_cell.length_a   1.000
_cell.length_b   1.000
_cell.length_c   1.000
_cell.angle_alpha   90.00
_cell.angle_beta   90.00
_cell.angle_gamma   90.00
#
_symmetry.space_group_name_H-M   'P 1'
#
loop_
_entity.id
_entity.type
_entity.pdbx_description
1 polymer ?
#
loop_
_entity_poly.entity_id
_entity_poly.type
_entity_poly.pdbx_seq_one_letter_code
_entity_poly.pdbx_strand_id
1 'polypeptide(L)'
;MKRLWSVLIVFTLVFLMMMNVAAASSQAEMTALKAGDTGDAVVQLQQRLQKLELTGSAADGIYGKQTTAAVMEAQRLLALAGHQVNETGDGDAETLALIFDPNAEDTLRTLCQGSKGAKVSLLQGRLIDLKMLDDSADGAYGQKTVNAVMQFQNKMISLGATDISTDGIASPKLQALLASDLSAYNFVAPIYFDTSSPLSLTQEYLYAKSAIVIDAPSGEILFEYNADTISYPASTTKILTLLVALEYGNIDEVITIPESAADIPKDSSVVPVYPGEEMSMRNLLHGLMIRSGNDAANAVAEIDAGSVDAFVARMNQKAAELGMSNSSFVNPHGYHDASHYTTAKDLAMVARAGLTDPTFCEIVTSLSYTMPQTSLRGPLQVVNQSEIFNPASQYYIYGAAGIKSGYTSAAGFCYVGAAQRDGKTLVAVLFGAQGRNRGWQDLSKLFEYGFAKQ
;
A
#
# COMPACT_ATOMS: atom_id res chain seq x y z
N MET A 1 51.44 -43.91 2.83
CA MET A 1 50.02 -44.30 2.98
C MET A 1 49.51 -44.30 4.43
N LYS A 2 50.27 -44.72 5.47
CA LYS A 2 49.77 -44.70 6.87
C LYS A 2 49.61 -43.32 7.53
N ARG A 3 50.22 -42.24 7.00
CA ARG A 3 50.12 -40.88 7.56
C ARG A 3 48.98 -40.02 6.98
N LEU A 4 48.41 -40.39 5.83
CA LEU A 4 47.25 -39.66 5.27
C LEU A 4 45.91 -40.09 5.90
N TRP A 5 45.82 -41.33 6.38
CA TRP A 5 44.60 -41.83 7.03
C TRP A 5 44.42 -41.30 8.46
N SER A 6 45.51 -40.93 9.14
CA SER A 6 45.46 -40.35 10.50
C SER A 6 44.93 -38.91 10.51
N VAL A 7 45.23 -38.12 9.47
CA VAL A 7 44.80 -36.72 9.37
C VAL A 7 43.33 -36.61 8.96
N LEU A 8 42.85 -37.52 8.10
CA LEU A 8 41.45 -37.55 7.69
C LEU A 8 40.52 -37.98 8.83
N ILE A 9 40.92 -38.94 9.65
CA ILE A 9 40.12 -39.40 10.81
C ILE A 9 40.05 -38.30 11.89
N VAL A 10 41.13 -37.56 12.13
CA VAL A 10 41.14 -36.45 13.11
C VAL A 10 40.29 -35.27 12.63
N PHE A 11 40.29 -34.95 11.33
CA PHE A 11 39.43 -33.89 10.79
C PHE A 11 37.95 -34.27 10.82
N THR A 12 37.59 -35.51 10.48
CA THR A 12 36.18 -35.95 10.55
C THR A 12 35.70 -36.04 11.99
N LEU A 13 36.54 -36.45 12.95
CA LEU A 13 36.18 -36.43 14.38
C LEU A 13 36.06 -35.02 14.94
N VAL A 14 36.94 -34.09 14.59
CA VAL A 14 36.84 -32.68 15.04
C VAL A 14 35.63 -31.99 14.41
N PHE A 15 35.28 -32.30 13.16
CA PHE A 15 34.07 -31.78 12.51
C PHE A 15 32.79 -32.37 13.09
N LEU A 16 32.75 -33.67 13.41
CA LEU A 16 31.63 -34.29 14.13
C LEU A 16 31.51 -33.78 15.56
N MET A 17 32.64 -33.50 16.24
CA MET A 17 32.65 -32.90 17.58
C MET A 17 32.22 -31.43 17.54
N MET A 18 32.56 -30.66 16.49
CA MET A 18 32.08 -29.30 16.30
C MET A 18 30.61 -29.23 15.91
N MET A 19 30.10 -30.18 15.12
CA MET A 19 28.66 -30.30 14.84
C MET A 19 27.87 -30.77 16.08
N ASN A 20 28.45 -31.65 16.90
CA ASN A 20 27.84 -32.02 18.19
C ASN A 20 27.97 -30.91 19.24
N VAL A 21 28.99 -30.04 19.19
CA VAL A 21 29.08 -28.88 20.10
C VAL A 21 28.13 -27.74 19.66
N ALA A 22 27.82 -27.62 18.36
CA ALA A 22 26.78 -26.70 17.88
C ALA A 22 25.35 -27.21 18.14
N ALA A 23 25.14 -28.53 18.19
CA ALA A 23 23.87 -29.13 18.60
C ALA A 23 23.74 -29.25 20.13
N ALA A 24 24.85 -29.31 20.88
CA ALA A 24 24.90 -29.39 22.34
C ALA A 24 25.04 -28.03 23.04
N SER A 25 24.84 -26.90 22.34
CA SER A 25 24.53 -25.62 22.97
C SER A 25 23.03 -25.43 23.23
N SER A 26 22.25 -26.52 23.24
CA SER A 26 20.85 -26.53 23.64
C SER A 26 20.74 -26.62 25.16
N GLN A 27 20.01 -25.68 25.78
CA GLN A 27 19.80 -25.49 27.22
C GLN A 27 20.86 -24.68 27.97
N ALA A 28 21.27 -23.53 27.43
CA ALA A 28 21.34 -22.38 28.34
C ALA A 28 19.90 -22.17 28.83
N GLU A 29 19.66 -22.18 30.15
CA GLU A 29 18.36 -21.82 30.71
C GLU A 29 17.98 -20.45 30.14
N MET A 30 17.08 -20.45 29.16
CA MET A 30 16.46 -19.25 28.63
C MET A 30 15.70 -18.66 29.81
N THR A 31 16.30 -17.67 30.46
CA THR A 31 15.70 -17.03 31.63
C THR A 31 14.37 -16.45 31.19
N ALA A 32 13.32 -16.66 31.97
CA ALA A 32 11.99 -16.19 31.60
C ALA A 32 12.03 -14.67 31.32
N LEU A 33 11.40 -14.25 30.22
CA LEU A 33 11.31 -12.86 29.80
C LEU A 33 9.86 -12.41 29.84
N LYS A 34 9.60 -11.19 30.30
CA LYS A 34 8.25 -10.64 30.42
C LYS A 34 8.21 -9.14 30.15
N ALA A 35 7.00 -8.60 30.10
CA ALA A 35 6.78 -7.17 29.90
C ALA A 35 7.58 -6.31 30.90
N GLY A 36 8.35 -5.36 30.37
CA GLY A 36 9.22 -4.47 31.13
C GLY A 36 10.69 -4.91 31.21
N ASP A 37 11.01 -6.15 30.83
CA ASP A 37 12.41 -6.60 30.73
C ASP A 37 13.15 -5.87 29.60
N THR A 38 14.46 -5.72 29.74
CA THR A 38 15.32 -5.08 28.73
C THR A 38 16.65 -5.81 28.57
N GLY A 39 17.34 -5.58 27.44
CA GLY A 39 18.71 -6.05 27.19
C GLY A 39 18.83 -7.11 26.09
N ASP A 40 20.01 -7.71 25.98
CA ASP A 40 20.40 -8.55 24.84
C ASP A 40 19.51 -9.79 24.65
N ALA A 41 19.02 -10.38 25.74
CA ALA A 41 18.10 -11.52 25.67
C ALA A 41 16.76 -11.14 25.02
N VAL A 42 16.26 -9.93 25.30
CA VAL A 42 15.06 -9.38 24.65
C VAL A 42 15.32 -9.10 23.18
N VAL A 43 16.49 -8.54 22.84
CA VAL A 43 16.90 -8.34 21.44
C VAL A 43 16.92 -9.66 20.68
N GLN A 44 17.50 -10.72 21.24
CA GLN A 44 17.55 -12.04 20.61
C GLN A 44 16.15 -12.63 20.41
N LEU A 45 15.27 -12.52 21.39
CA LEU A 45 13.86 -12.92 21.26
C LEU A 45 13.17 -12.13 20.15
N GLN A 46 13.30 -10.80 20.14
CA GLN A 46 12.71 -9.94 19.11
C GLN A 46 13.21 -10.29 17.71
N GLN A 47 14.52 -10.51 17.54
CA GLN A 47 15.11 -10.96 16.28
C GLN A 47 14.60 -12.33 15.85
N ARG A 48 14.43 -13.28 16.79
CA ARG A 48 13.85 -14.59 16.48
C ARG A 48 12.38 -14.46 16.06
N LEU A 49 11.59 -13.67 16.77
CA LEU A 49 10.19 -13.39 16.43
C LEU A 49 10.05 -12.68 15.06
N GLN A 50 10.96 -11.76 14.73
CA GLN A 50 11.05 -11.15 13.39
C GLN A 50 11.40 -12.20 12.33
N LYS A 51 12.38 -13.08 12.60
CA LYS A 51 12.76 -14.16 11.67
C LYS A 51 11.59 -15.11 11.42
N LEU A 52 10.81 -15.45 12.46
CA LEU A 52 9.56 -16.21 12.36
C LEU A 52 8.41 -15.40 11.75
N GLU A 53 8.64 -14.09 11.53
CA GLU A 53 7.72 -13.11 10.99
C GLU A 53 6.40 -13.02 11.80
N LEU A 54 6.52 -13.17 13.11
CA LEU A 54 5.46 -12.93 14.11
C LEU A 54 5.36 -11.45 14.50
N THR A 55 6.36 -10.65 14.13
CA THR A 55 6.37 -9.19 14.29
C THR A 55 7.19 -8.53 13.17
N GLY A 56 6.76 -7.33 12.74
CA GLY A 56 7.52 -6.46 11.84
C GLY A 56 8.31 -5.35 12.55
N SER A 57 8.23 -5.29 13.88
CA SER A 57 8.89 -4.26 14.68
C SER A 57 10.38 -4.49 14.78
N ALA A 58 11.18 -3.43 14.69
CA ALA A 58 12.62 -3.47 14.93
C ALA A 58 12.95 -3.96 16.36
N ALA A 59 14.12 -4.58 16.52
CA ALA A 59 14.57 -5.02 17.84
C ALA A 59 15.13 -3.81 18.59
N ASP A 60 14.45 -3.39 19.65
CA ASP A 60 14.83 -2.26 20.50
C ASP A 60 15.37 -2.71 21.87
N GLY A 61 15.34 -4.02 22.14
CA GLY A 61 15.77 -4.58 23.42
C GLY A 61 14.84 -4.27 24.58
N ILE A 62 13.60 -3.85 24.31
CA ILE A 62 12.57 -3.57 25.31
C ILE A 62 11.40 -4.54 25.12
N TYR A 63 11.08 -5.32 26.15
CA TYR A 63 9.94 -6.23 26.10
C TYR A 63 8.67 -5.43 26.33
N GLY A 64 8.22 -4.75 25.28
CA GLY A 64 7.03 -3.92 25.27
C GLY A 64 5.81 -4.64 24.70
N LYS A 65 4.74 -3.88 24.47
CA LYS A 65 3.45 -4.38 23.96
C LYS A 65 3.58 -5.19 22.66
N GLN A 66 4.49 -4.81 21.78
CA GLN A 66 4.70 -5.50 20.49
C GLN A 66 5.35 -6.87 20.69
N THR A 67 6.36 -6.97 21.57
CA THR A 67 6.97 -8.26 21.94
C THR A 67 5.96 -9.14 22.67
N THR A 68 5.19 -8.59 23.62
CA THR A 68 4.11 -9.32 24.30
C THR A 68 3.11 -9.90 23.30
N ALA A 69 2.62 -9.09 22.35
CA ALA A 69 1.65 -9.56 21.34
C ALA A 69 2.23 -10.66 20.45
N ALA A 70 3.50 -10.54 20.06
CA ALA A 70 4.16 -11.55 19.23
C ALA A 70 4.39 -12.88 19.99
N VAL A 71 4.71 -12.82 21.29
CA VAL A 71 4.83 -14.01 22.14
C VAL A 71 3.47 -14.66 22.40
N MET A 72 2.42 -13.86 22.62
CA MET A 72 1.05 -14.39 22.70
C MET A 72 0.66 -15.14 21.43
N GLU A 73 0.93 -14.58 20.24
CA GLU A 73 0.64 -15.27 18.99
C GLU A 73 1.45 -16.58 18.84
N ALA A 74 2.72 -16.59 19.23
CA ALA A 74 3.52 -17.81 19.26
C ALA A 74 2.88 -18.88 20.18
N GLN A 75 2.50 -18.49 21.40
CA GLN A 75 1.85 -19.37 22.37
C GLN A 75 0.53 -19.92 21.83
N ARG A 76 -0.29 -19.08 21.19
CA ARG A 76 -1.55 -19.49 20.58
C ARG A 76 -1.32 -20.55 19.49
N LEU A 77 -0.36 -20.34 18.60
CA LEU A 77 -0.03 -21.29 17.53
C LEU A 77 0.51 -22.61 18.08
N LEU A 78 1.39 -22.55 19.08
CA LEU A 78 1.92 -23.73 19.77
C LEU A 78 0.82 -24.51 20.50
N ALA A 79 -0.10 -23.83 21.20
CA ALA A 79 -1.23 -24.45 21.87
C ALA A 79 -2.18 -25.14 20.87
N LEU A 80 -2.44 -24.51 19.72
CA LEU A 80 -3.22 -25.13 18.64
C LEU A 80 -2.54 -26.38 18.06
N ALA A 81 -1.21 -26.45 18.08
CA ALA A 81 -0.43 -27.63 17.71
C ALA A 81 -0.32 -28.67 18.84
N GLY A 82 -0.93 -28.43 20.01
CA GLY A 82 -1.00 -29.38 21.12
C GLY A 82 0.09 -29.21 22.18
N HIS A 83 0.95 -28.20 22.08
CA HIS A 83 1.93 -27.89 23.13
C HIS A 83 1.23 -27.32 24.37
N GLN A 84 1.76 -27.60 25.56
CA GLN A 84 1.16 -27.20 26.84
C GLN A 84 1.61 -25.79 27.25
N VAL A 85 1.32 -24.80 26.42
CA VAL A 85 1.66 -23.38 26.68
C VAL A 85 0.41 -22.55 26.92
N ASN A 86 0.54 -21.49 27.72
CA ASN A 86 -0.54 -20.55 28.02
C ASN A 86 -0.31 -19.22 27.29
N GLU A 87 -1.36 -18.65 26.69
CA GLU A 87 -1.31 -17.36 25.98
C GLU A 87 -1.24 -16.16 26.97
N THR A 88 -0.14 -16.07 27.71
CA THR A 88 0.09 -15.05 28.74
C THR A 88 0.82 -13.82 28.18
N GLY A 89 1.58 -14.00 27.10
CA GLY A 89 2.48 -13.00 26.55
C GLY A 89 3.81 -12.87 27.29
N ASP A 90 4.03 -13.68 28.32
CA ASP A 90 5.32 -13.86 28.97
C ASP A 90 6.07 -15.00 28.29
N GLY A 91 7.34 -14.80 27.99
CA GLY A 91 8.25 -15.84 27.52
C GLY A 91 8.75 -16.68 28.68
N ASP A 92 7.94 -17.63 29.15
CA ASP A 92 8.41 -18.66 30.07
C ASP A 92 9.40 -19.62 29.40
N ALA A 93 10.09 -20.45 30.20
CA ALA A 93 11.15 -21.32 29.70
C ALA A 93 10.68 -22.30 28.61
N GLU A 94 9.44 -22.80 28.70
CA GLU A 94 8.86 -23.73 27.72
C GLU A 94 8.50 -23.01 26.41
N THR A 95 7.83 -21.87 26.50
CA THR A 95 7.51 -21.00 25.35
C THR A 95 8.78 -20.59 24.63
N LEU A 96 9.78 -20.13 25.37
CA LEU A 96 11.07 -19.70 24.83
C LEU A 96 11.83 -20.87 24.18
N ALA A 97 11.84 -22.05 24.78
CA ALA A 97 12.44 -23.23 24.17
C ALA A 97 11.79 -23.55 22.81
N LEU A 98 10.45 -23.48 22.72
CA LEU A 98 9.71 -23.74 21.48
C LEU A 98 9.89 -22.65 20.42
N ILE A 99 9.92 -21.36 20.80
CA ILE A 99 10.18 -20.25 19.86
C ILE A 99 11.56 -20.40 19.20
N PHE A 100 12.55 -20.92 19.93
CA PHE A 100 13.90 -21.11 19.42
C PHE A 100 14.14 -22.50 18.80
N ASP A 101 13.21 -23.45 18.95
CA ASP A 101 13.29 -24.77 18.33
C ASP A 101 13.07 -24.66 16.80
N PRO A 102 14.04 -25.08 15.98
CA PRO A 102 13.86 -25.15 14.52
C PRO A 102 12.69 -26.05 14.10
N ASN A 103 12.35 -27.08 14.88
CA ASN A 103 11.25 -28.00 14.54
C ASN A 103 9.87 -27.38 14.74
N ALA A 104 9.76 -26.31 15.55
CA ALA A 104 8.52 -25.58 15.76
C ALA A 104 8.32 -24.44 14.73
N GLU A 105 9.29 -24.18 13.86
CA GLU A 105 9.27 -23.04 12.95
C GLU A 105 8.06 -23.07 11.99
N ASP A 106 7.69 -24.24 11.46
CA ASP A 106 6.53 -24.36 10.58
C ASP A 106 5.21 -24.07 11.31
N THR A 107 5.08 -24.54 12.55
CA THR A 107 3.95 -24.24 13.43
C THR A 107 3.85 -22.73 13.67
N LEU A 108 4.96 -22.08 14.00
CA LEU A 108 5.02 -20.66 14.34
C LEU A 108 4.83 -19.75 13.11
N ARG A 109 5.00 -20.27 11.90
CA ARG A 109 4.74 -19.55 10.64
C ARG A 109 3.36 -19.82 10.04
N THR A 110 2.57 -20.71 10.64
CA THR A 110 1.25 -21.09 10.14
C THR A 110 0.23 -19.98 10.33
N LEU A 111 -0.61 -19.73 9.32
CA LEU A 111 -1.75 -18.83 9.41
C LEU A 111 -3.04 -19.64 9.53
N CYS A 112 -3.83 -19.34 10.55
CA CYS A 112 -5.10 -19.99 10.84
C CYS A 112 -6.11 -18.99 11.43
N GLN A 113 -7.32 -19.45 11.76
CA GLN A 113 -8.34 -18.60 12.38
C GLN A 113 -7.79 -17.85 13.60
N GLY A 114 -8.00 -16.53 13.63
CA GLY A 114 -7.50 -15.64 14.69
C GLY A 114 -6.16 -14.97 14.38
N SER A 115 -5.39 -15.47 13.42
CA SER A 115 -4.14 -14.83 12.97
C SER A 115 -4.43 -13.43 12.42
N LYS A 116 -3.48 -12.51 12.58
CA LYS A 116 -3.62 -11.12 12.10
C LYS A 116 -2.34 -10.58 11.46
N GLY A 117 -2.47 -9.52 10.67
CA GLY A 117 -1.37 -8.72 10.15
C GLY A 117 -1.08 -8.94 8.67
N ALA A 118 0.04 -8.38 8.21
CA ALA A 118 0.38 -8.28 6.78
C ALA A 118 0.42 -9.63 6.05
N LYS A 119 0.81 -10.71 6.71
CA LYS A 119 0.79 -12.06 6.11
C LYS A 119 -0.61 -12.54 5.77
N VAL A 120 -1.56 -12.31 6.68
CA VAL A 120 -2.97 -12.65 6.46
C VAL A 120 -3.50 -11.82 5.30
N SER A 121 -3.16 -10.53 5.25
CA SER A 121 -3.50 -9.66 4.13
C SER A 121 -2.95 -10.16 2.79
N LEU A 122 -1.69 -10.59 2.73
CA LEU A 122 -1.07 -11.14 1.52
C LEU A 122 -1.78 -12.42 1.06
N LEU A 123 -2.05 -13.33 2.00
CA LEU A 123 -2.81 -14.56 1.73
C LEU A 123 -4.23 -14.24 1.23
N GLN A 124 -4.94 -13.32 1.89
CA GLN A 124 -6.28 -12.89 1.47
C GLN A 124 -6.25 -12.26 0.08
N GLY A 125 -5.26 -11.39 -0.20
CA GLY A 125 -5.04 -10.81 -1.53
C GLY A 125 -4.94 -11.88 -2.59
N ARG A 126 -4.14 -12.92 -2.34
CA ARG A 126 -4.01 -14.04 -3.27
C ARG A 126 -5.32 -14.82 -3.44
N LEU A 127 -6.08 -15.06 -2.37
CA LEU A 127 -7.40 -15.72 -2.48
C LEU A 127 -8.42 -14.87 -3.25
N ILE A 128 -8.36 -13.53 -3.11
CA ILE A 128 -9.18 -12.59 -3.87
C ILE A 128 -8.85 -12.68 -5.36
N ASP A 129 -7.57 -12.77 -5.73
CA ASP A 129 -7.14 -12.94 -7.12
C ASP A 129 -7.68 -14.23 -7.74
N LEU A 130 -7.67 -15.30 -6.94
CA LEU A 130 -8.21 -16.60 -7.32
C LEU A 130 -9.74 -16.64 -7.31
N LYS A 131 -10.42 -15.53 -6.97
CA LYS A 131 -11.89 -15.41 -6.83
C LYS A 131 -12.46 -16.39 -5.82
N MET A 132 -11.70 -16.69 -4.77
CA MET A 132 -12.08 -17.57 -3.66
C MET A 132 -12.44 -16.78 -2.39
N LEU A 133 -12.15 -15.47 -2.37
CA LEU A 133 -12.53 -14.54 -1.32
C LEU A 133 -13.12 -13.27 -1.96
N ASP A 134 -14.38 -12.98 -1.67
CA ASP A 134 -15.11 -11.81 -2.20
C ASP A 134 -15.07 -10.59 -1.27
N ASP A 135 -14.22 -10.63 -0.24
CA ASP A 135 -14.06 -9.55 0.76
C ASP A 135 -12.74 -8.80 0.56
N SER A 136 -12.58 -7.67 1.24
CA SER A 136 -11.30 -6.96 1.29
C SER A 136 -10.26 -7.74 2.11
N ALA A 137 -8.98 -7.64 1.72
CA ALA A 137 -7.88 -8.10 2.55
C ALA A 137 -7.73 -7.19 3.77
N ASP A 138 -8.38 -7.54 4.88
CA ASP A 138 -8.41 -6.79 6.14
C ASP A 138 -7.27 -7.18 7.10
N GLY A 139 -6.53 -8.23 6.77
CA GLY A 139 -5.45 -8.75 7.60
C GLY A 139 -5.96 -9.49 8.84
N ALA A 140 -7.23 -9.90 8.89
CA ALA A 140 -7.81 -10.70 9.97
C ALA A 140 -8.27 -12.06 9.42
N TYR A 141 -7.69 -13.15 9.95
CA TYR A 141 -7.99 -14.49 9.47
C TYR A 141 -9.29 -14.98 10.12
N GLY A 142 -10.43 -14.49 9.62
CA GLY A 142 -11.77 -14.84 10.09
C GLY A 142 -12.38 -16.02 9.33
N GLN A 143 -13.66 -16.31 9.61
CA GLN A 143 -14.37 -17.43 9.00
C GLN A 143 -14.42 -17.37 7.47
N LYS A 144 -14.51 -16.17 6.88
CA LYS A 144 -14.48 -15.99 5.43
C LYS A 144 -13.13 -16.44 4.84
N THR A 145 -12.02 -16.09 5.50
CA THR A 145 -10.67 -16.51 5.10
C THR A 145 -10.50 -18.02 5.28
N VAL A 146 -10.98 -18.60 6.38
CA VAL A 146 -11.02 -20.07 6.58
C VAL A 146 -11.72 -20.75 5.40
N ASN A 147 -12.93 -20.30 5.06
CA ASN A 147 -13.71 -20.87 3.96
C ASN A 147 -13.01 -20.72 2.61
N ALA A 148 -12.39 -19.56 2.34
CA ALA A 148 -11.63 -19.33 1.12
C ALA A 148 -10.39 -20.23 1.01
N VAL A 149 -9.66 -20.44 2.12
CA VAL A 149 -8.54 -21.37 2.17
C VAL A 149 -8.99 -22.82 1.98
N MET A 150 -10.11 -23.23 2.58
CA MET A 150 -10.68 -24.56 2.33
C MET A 150 -11.10 -24.74 0.85
N GLN A 151 -11.64 -23.71 0.22
CA GLN A 151 -11.96 -23.74 -1.22
C GLN A 151 -10.69 -23.94 -2.06
N PHE A 152 -9.61 -23.21 -1.74
CA PHE A 152 -8.32 -23.39 -2.39
C PHE A 152 -7.75 -24.79 -2.18
N GLN A 153 -7.71 -25.28 -0.94
CA GLN A 153 -7.23 -26.62 -0.58
C GLN A 153 -7.99 -27.70 -1.36
N ASN A 154 -9.33 -27.67 -1.32
CA ASN A 154 -10.18 -28.60 -2.08
C ASN A 154 -9.89 -28.55 -3.58
N LYS A 155 -9.71 -27.34 -4.14
CA LYS A 155 -9.39 -27.17 -5.55
C LYS A 155 -8.05 -27.81 -5.89
N MET A 156 -7.01 -27.53 -5.12
CA MET A 156 -5.67 -28.08 -5.37
C MET A 156 -5.63 -29.60 -5.19
N ILE A 157 -6.29 -30.15 -4.17
CA ILE A 157 -6.43 -31.61 -3.97
C ILE A 157 -7.12 -32.24 -5.17
N SER A 158 -8.20 -31.64 -5.68
CA SER A 158 -8.92 -32.14 -6.87
C SER A 158 -8.06 -32.13 -8.15
N LEU A 159 -6.99 -31.34 -8.16
CA LEU A 159 -6.03 -31.22 -9.25
C LEU A 159 -4.73 -32.02 -9.00
N GLY A 160 -4.70 -32.84 -7.95
CA GLY A 160 -3.59 -33.77 -7.68
C GLY A 160 -2.50 -33.22 -6.75
N ALA A 161 -2.71 -32.09 -6.08
CA ALA A 161 -1.81 -31.69 -5.00
C ALA A 161 -1.88 -32.71 -3.84
N THR A 162 -0.74 -33.26 -3.46
CA THR A 162 -0.60 -34.18 -2.33
C THR A 162 -0.13 -33.44 -1.07
N ASP A 163 -0.30 -34.08 0.08
CA ASP A 163 0.22 -33.60 1.38
C ASP A 163 -0.29 -32.21 1.79
N ILE A 164 -1.54 -31.93 1.44
CA ILE A 164 -2.35 -30.82 1.98
C ILE A 164 -3.71 -31.38 2.41
N SER A 165 -4.29 -30.84 3.47
CA SER A 165 -5.60 -31.20 4.01
C SER A 165 -6.60 -30.07 3.80
N THR A 166 -7.90 -30.39 3.74
CA THR A 166 -8.97 -29.38 3.75
C THR A 166 -9.34 -29.04 5.20
N ASP A 167 -8.56 -28.18 5.82
CA ASP A 167 -8.69 -27.79 7.23
C ASP A 167 -8.81 -26.27 7.43
N GLY A 168 -8.68 -25.48 6.36
CA GLY A 168 -8.71 -24.03 6.42
C GLY A 168 -7.48 -23.40 7.07
N ILE A 169 -6.39 -24.17 7.26
CA ILE A 169 -5.11 -23.75 7.81
C ILE A 169 -4.13 -23.52 6.66
N ALA A 170 -3.51 -22.35 6.63
CA ALA A 170 -2.44 -22.04 5.71
C ALA A 170 -1.07 -22.26 6.35
N SER A 171 -0.60 -23.51 6.33
CA SER A 171 0.78 -23.88 6.67
C SER A 171 1.79 -23.19 5.73
N PRO A 172 3.07 -23.08 6.08
CA PRO A 172 4.09 -22.51 5.18
C PRO A 172 4.11 -23.17 3.80
N LYS A 173 3.88 -24.48 3.73
CA LYS A 173 3.75 -25.22 2.47
C LYS A 173 2.53 -24.77 1.66
N LEU A 174 1.37 -24.60 2.29
CA LEU A 174 0.18 -24.10 1.59
C LEU A 174 0.37 -22.65 1.13
N GLN A 175 0.98 -21.80 1.98
CA GLN A 175 1.32 -20.43 1.62
C GLN A 175 2.24 -20.38 0.40
N ALA A 176 3.27 -21.22 0.36
CA ALA A 176 4.17 -21.34 -0.79
C ALA A 176 3.44 -21.83 -2.04
N LEU A 177 2.57 -22.85 -1.92
CA LEU A 177 1.75 -23.31 -3.04
C LEU A 177 0.82 -22.21 -3.56
N LEU A 178 0.13 -21.50 -2.66
CA LEU A 178 -0.77 -20.41 -2.97
C LEU A 178 -0.06 -19.26 -3.74
N ALA A 179 1.21 -19.00 -3.40
CA ALA A 179 2.06 -18.01 -4.06
C ALA A 179 2.80 -18.52 -5.31
N SER A 180 2.70 -19.81 -5.65
CA SER A 180 3.40 -20.41 -6.79
C SER A 180 2.66 -20.24 -8.12
N ASP A 181 3.33 -20.61 -9.23
CA ASP A 181 2.66 -20.80 -10.50
C ASP A 181 1.79 -22.08 -10.46
N LEU A 182 0.48 -21.88 -10.47
CA LEU A 182 -0.51 -22.96 -10.38
C LEU A 182 -0.77 -23.64 -11.74
N SER A 183 -0.12 -23.19 -12.82
CA SER A 183 -0.22 -23.80 -14.15
C SER A 183 0.24 -25.27 -14.17
N ALA A 184 1.17 -25.64 -13.29
CA ALA A 184 1.61 -27.03 -13.08
C ALA A 184 0.47 -27.98 -12.65
N TYR A 185 -0.60 -27.42 -12.07
CA TYR A 185 -1.82 -28.14 -11.69
C TYR A 185 -2.96 -27.94 -12.70
N ASN A 186 -2.67 -27.43 -13.90
CA ASN A 186 -3.64 -26.97 -14.89
C ASN A 186 -4.66 -25.97 -14.30
N PHE A 187 -4.26 -25.19 -13.29
CA PHE A 187 -5.11 -24.16 -12.72
C PHE A 187 -4.68 -22.78 -13.21
N VAL A 188 -5.50 -22.21 -14.09
CA VAL A 188 -5.29 -20.86 -14.60
C VAL A 188 -5.63 -19.85 -13.51
N ALA A 189 -4.59 -19.28 -12.92
CA ALA A 189 -4.66 -18.26 -11.89
C ALA A 189 -3.97 -16.97 -12.37
N PRO A 190 -4.35 -15.78 -11.87
CA PRO A 190 -3.54 -14.58 -12.05
C PRO A 190 -2.10 -14.83 -11.56
N ILE A 191 -1.10 -14.20 -12.17
CA ILE A 191 0.30 -14.43 -11.80
C ILE A 191 0.57 -13.74 -10.44
N TYR A 192 1.24 -14.44 -9.51
CA TYR A 192 1.65 -13.86 -8.23
C TYR A 192 2.87 -12.96 -8.42
N PHE A 193 2.78 -11.69 -8.01
CA PHE A 193 3.91 -10.77 -8.09
C PHE A 193 4.84 -10.93 -6.88
N ASP A 194 6.07 -11.38 -7.13
CA ASP A 194 7.14 -11.44 -6.13
C ASP A 194 7.74 -10.04 -5.91
N THR A 195 7.42 -9.43 -4.77
CA THR A 195 7.93 -8.11 -4.40
C THR A 195 9.43 -8.07 -4.13
N SER A 196 10.09 -9.22 -3.93
CA SER A 196 11.55 -9.30 -3.81
C SER A 196 12.26 -9.23 -5.17
N SER A 197 11.52 -9.44 -6.25
CA SER A 197 11.98 -9.37 -7.65
C SER A 197 11.19 -8.31 -8.43
N PRO A 198 11.20 -7.03 -8.02
CA PRO A 198 10.29 -6.02 -8.54
C PRO A 198 10.42 -5.77 -10.05
N LEU A 199 11.63 -5.97 -10.61
CA LEU A 199 11.89 -5.83 -12.05
C LEU A 199 11.15 -6.86 -12.93
N SER A 200 10.51 -7.87 -12.33
CA SER A 200 9.66 -8.83 -13.04
C SER A 200 8.29 -8.27 -13.43
N LEU A 201 7.97 -7.03 -13.04
CA LEU A 201 6.66 -6.43 -13.32
C LEU A 201 6.35 -6.40 -14.81
N THR A 202 5.26 -7.06 -15.17
CA THR A 202 4.54 -6.94 -16.45
C THR A 202 3.12 -6.43 -16.21
N GLN A 203 2.44 -6.05 -17.29
CA GLN A 203 1.04 -5.62 -17.25
C GLN A 203 0.08 -6.65 -16.63
N GLU A 204 0.41 -7.94 -16.66
CA GLU A 204 -0.45 -9.03 -16.19
C GLU A 204 -0.60 -9.07 -14.66
N TYR A 205 0.29 -8.37 -13.94
CA TYR A 205 0.22 -8.23 -12.49
C TYR A 205 -0.64 -7.06 -12.03
N LEU A 206 -1.10 -6.19 -12.93
CA LEU A 206 -1.85 -4.98 -12.58
C LEU A 206 -3.36 -5.21 -12.68
N TYR A 207 -4.11 -4.69 -11.73
CA TYR A 207 -5.58 -4.67 -11.76
C TYR A 207 -6.15 -3.43 -12.46
N ALA A 208 -5.37 -2.35 -12.52
CA ALA A 208 -5.65 -1.15 -13.30
C ALA A 208 -5.77 -1.48 -14.79
N LYS A 209 -6.48 -0.65 -15.54
CA LYS A 209 -6.63 -0.79 -17.01
C LYS A 209 -5.54 -0.07 -17.79
N SER A 210 -4.95 0.95 -17.18
CA SER A 210 -3.78 1.67 -17.67
C SER A 210 -2.94 2.16 -16.50
N ALA A 211 -1.63 2.21 -16.72
CA ALA A 211 -0.65 2.70 -15.75
C ALA A 211 0.61 3.24 -16.43
N ILE A 212 1.32 4.13 -15.74
CA ILE A 212 2.65 4.61 -16.14
C ILE A 212 3.48 4.94 -14.89
N VAL A 213 4.79 4.73 -14.98
CA VAL A 213 5.78 5.22 -14.01
C VAL A 213 6.82 6.02 -14.76
N ILE A 214 7.09 7.24 -14.30
CA ILE A 214 8.13 8.10 -14.85
C ILE A 214 9.13 8.53 -13.78
N ASP A 215 10.37 8.75 -14.18
CA ASP A 215 11.29 9.60 -13.42
C ASP A 215 10.83 11.06 -13.57
N ALA A 216 10.48 11.71 -12.46
CA ALA A 216 9.82 13.01 -12.52
C ALA A 216 10.75 14.12 -13.09
N PRO A 217 12.03 14.25 -12.68
CA PRO A 217 12.92 15.27 -13.23
C PRO A 217 13.12 15.13 -14.75
N SER A 218 13.53 13.95 -15.22
CA SER A 218 13.86 13.73 -16.63
C SER A 218 12.62 13.54 -17.53
N GLY A 219 11.53 13.03 -16.98
CA GLY A 219 10.37 12.57 -17.74
C GLY A 219 10.58 11.20 -18.40
N GLU A 220 11.65 10.48 -18.07
CA GLU A 220 11.89 9.13 -18.59
C GLU A 220 10.76 8.18 -18.17
N ILE A 221 10.20 7.46 -19.15
CA ILE A 221 9.20 6.42 -18.91
C ILE A 221 9.92 5.15 -18.45
N LEU A 222 9.70 4.77 -17.19
CA LEU A 222 10.25 3.56 -16.60
C LEU A 222 9.36 2.36 -16.88
N PHE A 223 8.04 2.53 -16.79
CA PHE A 223 7.04 1.49 -17.06
C PHE A 223 5.82 2.11 -17.71
N GLU A 224 5.20 1.42 -18.67
CA GLU A 224 3.92 1.82 -19.24
C GLU A 224 3.05 0.60 -19.55
N TYR A 225 1.75 0.75 -19.29
CA TYR A 225 0.71 -0.21 -19.65
C TYR A 225 -0.50 0.58 -20.13
N ASN A 226 -0.84 0.47 -21.42
CA ASN A 226 -1.94 1.21 -22.03
C ASN A 226 -1.90 2.72 -21.71
N ALA A 227 -0.71 3.31 -21.59
CA ALA A 227 -0.56 4.64 -20.99
C ALA A 227 -1.22 5.77 -21.81
N ASP A 228 -1.35 5.60 -23.14
CA ASP A 228 -2.05 6.50 -24.06
C ASP A 228 -3.55 6.16 -24.23
N THR A 229 -4.09 5.20 -23.48
CA THR A 229 -5.51 4.80 -23.58
C THR A 229 -6.42 5.80 -22.88
N ILE A 230 -7.47 6.24 -23.59
CA ILE A 230 -8.51 7.13 -23.07
C ILE A 230 -9.12 6.55 -21.80
N SER A 231 -9.11 7.36 -20.74
CA SER A 231 -9.58 7.01 -19.40
C SER A 231 -10.37 8.19 -18.81
N TYR A 232 -11.37 7.88 -17.97
CA TYR A 232 -12.06 8.91 -17.21
C TYR A 232 -11.23 9.25 -15.95
N PRO A 233 -10.81 10.52 -15.75
CA PRO A 233 -9.87 10.88 -14.68
C PRO A 233 -10.48 10.84 -13.27
N ALA A 234 -11.82 10.93 -13.15
CA ALA A 234 -12.46 11.28 -11.89
C ALA A 234 -11.76 12.50 -11.24
N SER A 235 -11.69 12.58 -9.91
CA SER A 235 -11.06 13.73 -9.23
C SER A 235 -9.55 13.92 -9.46
N THR A 236 -8.86 13.06 -10.21
CA THR A 236 -7.46 13.34 -10.62
C THR A 236 -7.38 14.56 -11.55
N THR A 237 -8.49 14.98 -12.18
CA THR A 237 -8.64 16.27 -12.87
C THR A 237 -8.18 17.47 -12.04
N LYS A 238 -8.37 17.42 -10.71
CA LYS A 238 -8.05 18.55 -9.81
C LYS A 238 -6.56 18.88 -9.75
N ILE A 239 -5.70 17.99 -10.24
CA ILE A 239 -4.25 18.25 -10.41
C ILE A 239 -4.04 19.36 -11.44
N LEU A 240 -4.76 19.29 -12.58
CA LEU A 240 -4.71 20.31 -13.61
C LEU A 240 -5.38 21.61 -13.14
N THR A 241 -6.48 21.50 -12.39
CA THR A 241 -7.15 22.65 -11.75
C THR A 241 -6.20 23.39 -10.82
N LEU A 242 -5.48 22.67 -9.96
CA LEU A 242 -4.47 23.28 -9.08
C LEU A 242 -3.35 23.93 -9.89
N LEU A 243 -2.80 23.23 -10.89
CA LEU A 243 -1.73 23.77 -11.73
C LEU A 243 -2.14 25.09 -12.39
N VAL A 244 -3.32 25.14 -13.03
CA VAL A 244 -3.84 26.36 -13.66
C VAL A 244 -4.09 27.45 -12.63
N ALA A 245 -4.69 27.13 -11.48
CA ALA A 245 -4.96 28.12 -10.44
C ALA A 245 -3.68 28.77 -9.89
N LEU A 246 -2.58 28.02 -9.78
CA LEU A 246 -1.29 28.55 -9.33
C LEU A 246 -0.59 29.44 -10.39
N GLU A 247 -0.87 29.21 -11.67
CA GLU A 247 -0.28 30.02 -12.74
C GLU A 247 -0.95 31.39 -12.91
N TYR A 248 -2.27 31.47 -12.67
CA TYR A 248 -3.06 32.67 -12.93
C TYR A 248 -3.51 33.40 -11.65
N GLY A 249 -3.65 32.67 -10.54
CA GLY A 249 -4.20 33.19 -9.29
C GLY A 249 -3.14 33.67 -8.29
N ASN A 250 -3.55 34.56 -7.40
CA ASN A 250 -2.76 34.91 -6.22
C ASN A 250 -3.20 34.04 -5.04
N ILE A 251 -2.34 33.11 -4.62
CA ILE A 251 -2.68 32.15 -3.56
C ILE A 251 -2.93 32.81 -2.19
N ASP A 252 -2.38 33.99 -1.94
CA ASP A 252 -2.53 34.68 -0.66
C ASP A 252 -3.66 35.73 -0.67
N GLU A 253 -4.37 35.87 -1.80
CA GLU A 253 -5.54 36.74 -1.91
C GLU A 253 -6.71 36.23 -1.05
N VAL A 254 -7.39 37.17 -0.38
CA VAL A 254 -8.67 36.90 0.27
C VAL A 254 -9.75 36.91 -0.81
N ILE A 255 -10.39 35.77 -0.97
CA ILE A 255 -11.44 35.52 -1.95
C ILE A 255 -12.81 35.47 -1.26
N THR A 256 -13.86 35.77 -2.02
CA THR A 256 -15.24 35.48 -1.65
C THR A 256 -15.72 34.28 -2.43
N ILE A 257 -16.24 33.26 -1.74
CA ILE A 257 -16.76 32.05 -2.39
C ILE A 257 -18.00 32.40 -3.24
N PRO A 258 -18.01 32.09 -4.55
CA PRO A 258 -19.12 32.42 -5.44
C PRO A 258 -20.29 31.44 -5.29
N GLU A 259 -21.44 31.80 -5.87
CA GLU A 259 -22.64 30.94 -5.91
C GLU A 259 -22.40 29.62 -6.67
N SER A 260 -21.53 29.62 -7.69
CA SER A 260 -21.18 28.40 -8.44
C SER A 260 -20.51 27.31 -7.61
N ALA A 261 -19.97 27.65 -6.42
CA ALA A 261 -19.49 26.66 -5.47
C ALA A 261 -20.60 25.66 -5.06
N ALA A 262 -21.85 26.11 -5.04
CA ALA A 262 -23.01 25.27 -4.74
C ALA A 262 -23.58 24.53 -5.96
N ASP A 263 -23.14 24.87 -7.19
CA ASP A 263 -23.60 24.24 -8.44
C ASP A 263 -22.83 22.94 -8.73
N ILE A 264 -23.03 21.95 -7.86
CA ILE A 264 -22.38 20.65 -7.93
C ILE A 264 -23.38 19.50 -7.76
N PRO A 265 -23.14 18.33 -8.38
CA PRO A 265 -23.97 17.14 -8.15
C PRO A 265 -24.04 16.76 -6.67
N LYS A 266 -25.20 16.28 -6.21
CA LYS A 266 -25.48 16.02 -4.79
C LYS A 266 -24.60 14.95 -4.14
N ASP A 267 -24.05 14.03 -4.92
CA ASP A 267 -23.16 12.95 -4.50
C ASP A 267 -21.67 13.35 -4.57
N SER A 268 -21.38 14.61 -4.86
CA SER A 268 -20.03 15.15 -4.90
C SER A 268 -19.33 15.14 -3.54
N SER A 269 -18.02 14.98 -3.56
CA SER A 269 -17.18 15.34 -2.42
C SER A 269 -17.16 16.86 -2.24
N VAL A 270 -17.13 17.33 -0.99
CA VAL A 270 -17.19 18.76 -0.62
C VAL A 270 -16.18 19.13 0.47
N VAL A 271 -15.69 20.37 0.43
CA VAL A 271 -14.85 21.04 1.45
C VAL A 271 -15.67 21.68 2.58
N PRO A 272 -17.00 21.47 2.59
CA PRO A 272 -18.03 22.48 2.88
C PRO A 272 -17.58 23.96 2.92
N VAL A 273 -17.42 24.57 1.74
CA VAL A 273 -17.38 26.05 1.61
C VAL A 273 -18.76 26.60 1.22
N TYR A 274 -19.07 27.84 1.61
CA TYR A 274 -20.40 28.42 1.41
C TYR A 274 -20.35 29.72 0.61
N PRO A 275 -21.30 29.99 -0.31
CA PRO A 275 -21.39 31.27 -1.01
C PRO A 275 -21.36 32.47 -0.04
N GLY A 276 -20.55 33.47 -0.37
CA GLY A 276 -20.31 34.64 0.48
C GLY A 276 -19.29 34.44 1.62
N GLU A 277 -18.77 33.22 1.82
CA GLU A 277 -17.67 32.97 2.76
C GLU A 277 -16.38 33.65 2.26
N GLU A 278 -15.64 34.28 3.17
CA GLU A 278 -14.32 34.87 2.87
C GLU A 278 -13.20 34.00 3.43
N MET A 279 -12.21 33.67 2.60
CA MET A 279 -11.01 32.93 3.00
C MET A 279 -9.85 33.21 2.03
N SER A 280 -8.63 32.76 2.33
CA SER A 280 -7.55 32.83 1.34
C SER A 280 -7.70 31.76 0.25
N MET A 281 -7.23 32.06 -0.96
CA MET A 281 -7.14 31.05 -2.04
C MET A 281 -6.33 29.83 -1.60
N ARG A 282 -5.27 30.02 -0.79
CA ARG A 282 -4.50 28.95 -0.15
C ARG A 282 -5.38 27.95 0.60
N ASN A 283 -6.29 28.44 1.45
CA ASN A 283 -7.19 27.59 2.22
C ASN A 283 -8.11 26.76 1.31
N LEU A 284 -8.63 27.40 0.25
CA LEU A 284 -9.49 26.75 -0.73
C LEU A 284 -8.74 25.64 -1.49
N LEU A 285 -7.50 25.89 -1.92
CA LEU A 285 -6.68 24.92 -2.66
C LEU A 285 -6.22 23.74 -1.81
N HIS A 286 -5.88 23.94 -0.52
CA HIS A 286 -5.66 22.81 0.39
C HIS A 286 -6.92 21.97 0.58
N GLY A 287 -8.09 22.61 0.70
CA GLY A 287 -9.38 21.94 0.72
C GLY A 287 -9.63 21.12 -0.53
N LEU A 288 -9.45 21.74 -1.71
CA LEU A 288 -9.59 21.12 -3.03
C LEU A 288 -8.81 19.81 -3.12
N MET A 289 -7.54 19.80 -2.71
CA MET A 289 -6.69 18.63 -2.86
C MET A 289 -6.92 17.57 -1.78
N ILE A 290 -7.06 17.97 -0.51
CA ILE A 290 -7.21 17.02 0.61
C ILE A 290 -8.60 16.38 0.64
N ARG A 291 -9.67 17.19 0.47
CA ARG A 291 -11.06 16.72 0.54
C ARG A 291 -11.64 16.39 -0.83
N SER A 292 -10.93 16.71 -1.91
CA SER A 292 -11.43 16.48 -3.27
C SER A 292 -12.70 17.26 -3.58
N GLY A 293 -12.92 18.42 -2.94
CA GLY A 293 -14.17 19.18 -3.02
C GLY A 293 -14.48 19.68 -4.43
N ASN A 294 -15.66 19.37 -4.93
CA ASN A 294 -16.15 19.91 -6.20
C ASN A 294 -16.61 21.36 -6.03
N ASP A 295 -17.13 21.70 -4.85
CA ASP A 295 -17.46 23.06 -4.41
C ASP A 295 -16.26 23.98 -4.54
N ALA A 296 -15.11 23.54 -4.01
CA ALA A 296 -13.86 24.27 -4.13
C ALA A 296 -13.38 24.38 -5.58
N ALA A 297 -13.56 23.34 -6.40
CA ALA A 297 -13.11 23.36 -7.79
C ALA A 297 -13.90 24.38 -8.65
N ASN A 298 -15.22 24.45 -8.47
CA ASN A 298 -16.04 25.46 -9.15
C ASN A 298 -15.73 26.87 -8.65
N ALA A 299 -15.55 27.04 -7.32
CA ALA A 299 -15.16 28.31 -6.74
C ALA A 299 -13.83 28.81 -7.33
N VAL A 300 -12.79 27.96 -7.33
CA VAL A 300 -11.48 28.27 -7.94
C VAL A 300 -11.66 28.69 -9.39
N ALA A 301 -12.45 27.93 -10.16
CA ALA A 301 -12.66 28.20 -11.58
C ALA A 301 -13.30 29.57 -11.85
N GLU A 302 -14.36 29.92 -11.12
CA GLU A 302 -15.04 31.21 -11.29
C GLU A 302 -14.19 32.38 -10.77
N ILE A 303 -13.50 32.22 -9.64
CA ILE A 303 -12.63 33.27 -9.10
C ILE A 303 -11.48 33.59 -10.07
N ASP A 304 -10.84 32.55 -10.62
CA ASP A 304 -9.65 32.72 -11.45
C ASP A 304 -9.97 33.21 -12.88
N ALA A 305 -11.08 32.73 -13.47
CA ALA A 305 -11.40 32.97 -14.88
C ALA A 305 -12.73 33.72 -15.12
N GLY A 306 -13.47 34.07 -14.07
CA GLY A 306 -14.77 34.74 -14.15
C GLY A 306 -15.96 33.80 -14.46
N SER A 307 -15.69 32.57 -14.89
CA SER A 307 -16.70 31.50 -15.04
C SER A 307 -16.03 30.12 -15.11
N VAL A 308 -16.80 29.07 -14.82
CA VAL A 308 -16.34 27.68 -14.95
C VAL A 308 -15.93 27.37 -16.39
N ASP A 309 -16.71 27.81 -17.39
CA ASP A 309 -16.40 27.59 -18.81
C ASP A 309 -15.09 28.25 -19.24
N ALA A 310 -14.83 29.48 -18.79
CA ALA A 310 -13.59 30.19 -19.09
C ALA A 310 -12.38 29.48 -18.46
N PHE A 311 -12.53 28.93 -17.24
CA PHE A 311 -11.49 28.15 -16.60
C PHE A 311 -11.24 26.82 -17.32
N VAL A 312 -12.30 26.13 -17.75
CA VAL A 312 -12.19 24.91 -18.56
C VAL A 312 -11.44 25.18 -19.87
N ALA A 313 -11.63 26.35 -20.49
CA ALA A 313 -10.84 26.76 -21.65
C ALA A 313 -9.34 26.89 -21.29
N ARG A 314 -9.00 27.50 -20.14
CA ARG A 314 -7.62 27.56 -19.64
C ARG A 314 -7.04 26.17 -19.35
N MET A 315 -7.83 25.26 -18.77
CA MET A 315 -7.41 23.88 -18.53
C MET A 315 -7.04 23.18 -19.83
N ASN A 316 -7.87 23.28 -20.88
CA ASN A 316 -7.56 22.65 -22.16
C ASN A 316 -6.40 23.35 -22.89
N GLN A 317 -6.25 24.67 -22.74
CA GLN A 317 -5.07 25.38 -23.23
C GLN A 317 -3.80 24.86 -22.55
N LYS A 318 -3.80 24.74 -21.22
CA LYS A 318 -2.69 24.17 -20.46
C LYS A 318 -2.39 22.74 -20.88
N ALA A 319 -3.43 21.93 -21.07
CA ALA A 319 -3.28 20.56 -21.54
C ALA A 319 -2.59 20.52 -22.92
N ALA A 320 -2.97 21.39 -23.85
CA ALA A 320 -2.33 21.51 -25.16
C ALA A 320 -0.86 21.98 -25.05
N GLU A 321 -0.55 22.95 -24.18
CA GLU A 321 0.82 23.41 -23.90
C GLU A 321 1.72 22.29 -23.36
N LEU A 322 1.15 21.37 -22.59
CA LEU A 322 1.84 20.17 -22.07
C LEU A 322 1.86 19.00 -23.07
N GLY A 323 1.29 19.15 -24.27
CA GLY A 323 1.26 18.12 -25.30
C GLY A 323 0.24 17.00 -25.08
N MET A 324 -0.79 17.22 -24.25
CA MET A 324 -1.82 16.24 -23.89
C MET A 324 -2.87 16.09 -25.02
N SER A 325 -2.47 15.56 -26.17
CA SER A 325 -3.32 15.47 -27.37
C SER A 325 -4.50 14.51 -27.24
N ASN A 326 -4.50 13.65 -26.22
CA ASN A 326 -5.55 12.65 -25.96
C ASN A 326 -6.37 13.00 -24.72
N SER A 327 -6.50 14.30 -24.42
CA SER A 327 -7.23 14.81 -23.26
C SER A 327 -8.26 15.86 -23.65
N SER A 328 -9.39 15.85 -22.95
CA SER A 328 -10.47 16.82 -23.07
C SER A 328 -11.09 17.01 -21.69
N PHE A 329 -11.03 18.22 -21.15
CA PHE A 329 -11.61 18.57 -19.86
C PHE A 329 -12.87 19.41 -20.08
N VAL A 330 -13.95 19.07 -19.39
CA VAL A 330 -15.23 19.82 -19.47
C VAL A 330 -15.70 20.39 -18.13
N ASN A 331 -14.95 20.14 -17.05
CA ASN A 331 -15.23 20.65 -15.71
C ASN A 331 -13.94 20.63 -14.86
N PRO A 332 -13.83 21.42 -13.76
CA PRO A 332 -12.61 21.52 -12.97
C PRO A 332 -12.47 20.44 -11.89
N HIS A 333 -13.48 19.59 -11.70
CA HIS A 333 -13.52 18.65 -10.58
C HIS A 333 -13.39 17.17 -10.98
N GLY A 334 -13.61 16.85 -12.25
CA GLY A 334 -13.61 15.48 -12.78
C GLY A 334 -14.86 14.69 -12.44
N TYR A 335 -16.01 15.35 -12.29
CA TYR A 335 -17.28 14.62 -12.25
C TYR A 335 -17.55 14.04 -13.65
N HIS A 336 -18.21 12.89 -13.70
CA HIS A 336 -18.28 12.12 -14.92
C HIS A 336 -19.07 12.84 -16.03
N ASP A 337 -18.43 12.93 -17.19
CA ASP A 337 -19.02 13.28 -18.48
C ASP A 337 -18.26 12.46 -19.54
N ALA A 338 -18.95 11.97 -20.58
CA ALA A 338 -18.32 11.15 -21.62
C ALA A 338 -17.28 11.91 -22.46
N SER A 339 -17.39 13.24 -22.53
CA SER A 339 -16.45 14.15 -23.20
C SER A 339 -15.31 14.60 -22.28
N HIS A 340 -15.31 14.15 -21.01
CA HIS A 340 -14.28 14.44 -20.02
C HIS A 340 -13.31 13.26 -19.86
N TYR A 341 -12.17 13.32 -20.53
CA TYR A 341 -11.22 12.20 -20.58
C TYR A 341 -9.77 12.66 -20.65
N THR A 342 -8.87 11.74 -20.34
CA THR A 342 -7.42 11.93 -20.41
C THR A 342 -6.73 10.57 -20.58
N THR A 343 -5.40 10.52 -20.44
CA THR A 343 -4.61 9.28 -20.45
C THR A 343 -3.68 9.24 -19.22
N ALA A 344 -3.18 8.06 -18.87
CA ALA A 344 -2.27 7.93 -17.73
C ALA A 344 -0.98 8.73 -17.97
N LYS A 345 -0.49 8.73 -19.22
CA LYS A 345 0.66 9.52 -19.66
C LYS A 345 0.41 11.02 -19.53
N ASP A 346 -0.73 11.50 -20.01
CA ASP A 346 -1.07 12.92 -19.97
C ASP A 346 -1.13 13.46 -18.53
N LEU A 347 -1.73 12.74 -17.58
CA LEU A 347 -1.71 13.18 -16.18
C LEU A 347 -0.35 13.03 -15.51
N ALA A 348 0.51 12.11 -15.96
CA ALA A 348 1.90 12.07 -15.49
C ALA A 348 2.65 13.35 -15.89
N MET A 349 2.35 13.92 -17.07
CA MET A 349 2.92 15.19 -17.52
C MET A 349 2.41 16.38 -16.68
N VAL A 350 1.12 16.42 -16.34
CA VAL A 350 0.57 17.46 -15.44
C VAL A 350 1.22 17.39 -14.06
N ALA A 351 1.32 16.19 -13.50
CA ALA A 351 1.99 15.98 -12.21
C ALA A 351 3.45 16.41 -12.26
N ARG A 352 4.19 16.01 -13.30
CA ARG A 352 5.58 16.42 -13.51
C ARG A 352 5.74 17.93 -13.59
N ALA A 353 4.87 18.62 -14.34
CA ALA A 353 4.89 20.07 -14.44
C ALA A 353 4.64 20.72 -13.07
N GLY A 354 3.61 20.27 -12.35
CA GLY A 354 3.29 20.78 -11.01
C GLY A 354 4.40 20.57 -9.99
N LEU A 355 5.10 19.42 -10.03
CA LEU A 355 6.21 19.13 -9.11
C LEU A 355 7.42 20.08 -9.25
N THR A 356 7.45 20.94 -10.27
CA THR A 356 8.47 22.00 -10.41
C THR A 356 8.15 23.25 -9.59
N ASP A 357 6.91 23.41 -9.13
CA ASP A 357 6.46 24.52 -8.28
C ASP A 357 6.45 24.11 -6.80
N PRO A 358 7.24 24.77 -5.92
CA PRO A 358 7.23 24.50 -4.48
C PRO A 358 5.86 24.64 -3.82
N THR A 359 5.01 25.56 -4.30
CA THR A 359 3.65 25.80 -3.77
C THR A 359 2.73 24.64 -4.13
N PHE A 360 2.83 24.14 -5.36
CA PHE A 360 2.11 22.92 -5.75
C PHE A 360 2.52 21.75 -4.85
N CYS A 361 3.84 21.55 -4.66
CA CYS A 361 4.38 20.52 -3.78
C CYS A 361 3.86 20.65 -2.33
N GLU A 362 3.86 21.85 -1.75
CA GLU A 362 3.31 22.13 -0.42
C GLU A 362 1.86 21.64 -0.30
N ILE A 363 1.01 21.98 -1.28
CA ILE A 363 -0.41 21.66 -1.25
C ILE A 363 -0.66 20.16 -1.43
N VAL A 364 -0.03 19.51 -2.41
CA VAL A 364 -0.33 18.11 -2.75
C VAL A 364 0.25 17.11 -1.75
N THR A 365 1.34 17.48 -1.05
CA THR A 365 1.96 16.64 -0.02
C THR A 365 1.37 16.84 1.38
N SER A 366 0.50 17.85 1.56
CA SER A 366 -0.17 18.12 2.83
C SER A 366 -1.11 16.98 3.23
N LEU A 367 -0.78 16.26 4.31
CA LEU A 367 -1.64 15.21 4.88
C LEU A 367 -2.72 15.74 5.82
N SER A 368 -2.54 16.94 6.36
CA SER A 368 -3.57 17.66 7.10
C SER A 368 -3.40 19.15 6.95
N TYR A 369 -4.52 19.87 6.96
CA TYR A 369 -4.54 21.32 6.93
C TYR A 369 -5.72 21.84 7.77
N THR A 370 -5.50 22.90 8.54
CA THR A 370 -6.57 23.54 9.32
C THR A 370 -6.90 24.88 8.70
N MET A 371 -8.07 24.96 8.09
CA MET A 371 -8.64 26.22 7.65
C MET A 371 -9.09 27.03 8.87
N PRO A 372 -8.68 28.30 8.97
CA PRO A 372 -9.15 29.21 10.02
C PRO A 372 -10.68 29.31 10.07
N GLN A 373 -11.16 29.82 11.20
CA GLN A 373 -12.56 30.23 11.34
C GLN A 373 -12.88 31.38 10.38
N THR A 374 -14.08 31.36 9.82
CA THR A 374 -14.65 32.42 8.99
C THR A 374 -15.90 33.01 9.67
N SER A 375 -16.58 33.96 9.01
CA SER A 375 -17.87 34.49 9.47
C SER A 375 -19.00 33.45 9.38
N LEU A 376 -18.86 32.43 8.53
CA LEU A 376 -19.90 31.43 8.25
C LEU A 376 -19.60 30.05 8.84
N ARG A 377 -18.37 29.79 9.30
CA ARG A 377 -17.93 28.47 9.77
C ARG A 377 -16.88 28.59 10.86
N GLY A 378 -16.87 27.66 11.82
CA GLY A 378 -15.76 27.47 12.79
C GLY A 378 -14.44 27.10 12.09
N PRO A 379 -13.34 26.79 12.78
CA PRO A 379 -12.17 26.19 12.11
C PRO A 379 -12.50 24.80 11.52
N LEU A 380 -11.91 24.44 10.39
CA LEU A 380 -12.09 23.11 9.77
C LEU A 380 -10.74 22.44 9.57
N GLN A 381 -10.57 21.30 10.20
CA GLN A 381 -9.45 20.42 9.93
C GLN A 381 -9.83 19.47 8.80
N VAL A 382 -9.03 19.47 7.74
CA VAL A 382 -9.06 18.47 6.68
C VAL A 382 -7.87 17.53 6.84
N VAL A 383 -8.10 16.24 6.61
CA VAL A 383 -7.09 15.19 6.80
C VAL A 383 -7.18 14.21 5.64
N ASN A 384 -6.04 13.91 5.03
CA ASN A 384 -5.89 12.84 4.06
C ASN A 384 -5.67 11.52 4.81
N GLN A 385 -6.66 10.64 4.78
CA GLN A 385 -6.64 9.35 5.46
C GLN A 385 -6.25 8.20 4.51
N SER A 386 -5.52 8.51 3.43
CA SER A 386 -5.10 7.46 2.49
C SER A 386 -4.12 6.50 3.15
N GLU A 387 -4.39 5.21 2.97
CA GLU A 387 -3.72 4.08 3.59
C GLU A 387 -2.24 4.03 3.23
N ILE A 388 -1.86 4.59 2.07
CA ILE A 388 -0.48 4.62 1.59
C ILE A 388 0.46 5.51 2.41
N PHE A 389 -0.09 6.44 3.22
CA PHE A 389 0.70 7.35 4.07
C PHE A 389 0.83 6.89 5.52
N ASN A 390 0.10 5.83 5.91
CA ASN A 390 0.10 5.35 7.29
C ASN A 390 1.07 4.18 7.44
N PRO A 391 2.19 4.30 8.18
CA PRO A 391 3.14 3.20 8.37
C PRO A 391 2.55 1.93 9.01
N ALA A 392 1.41 2.04 9.70
CA ALA A 392 0.70 0.89 10.26
C ALA A 392 -0.22 0.18 9.24
N SER A 393 -0.36 0.73 8.04
CA SER A 393 -1.17 0.17 6.97
C SER A 393 -0.37 -0.87 6.17
N GLN A 394 -1.03 -1.96 5.79
CA GLN A 394 -0.51 -2.93 4.82
C GLN A 394 -0.25 -2.32 3.43
N TYR A 395 -0.89 -1.19 3.12
CA TYR A 395 -0.74 -0.47 1.84
C TYR A 395 0.29 0.66 1.93
N TYR A 396 1.01 0.80 3.05
CA TYR A 396 2.01 1.84 3.21
C TYR A 396 3.05 1.79 2.10
N ILE A 397 3.36 2.95 1.52
CA ILE A 397 4.41 3.09 0.52
C ILE A 397 5.48 4.02 1.11
N TYR A 398 6.66 3.46 1.37
CA TYR A 398 7.80 4.24 1.85
C TYR A 398 8.16 5.34 0.86
N GLY A 399 8.33 6.56 1.36
CA GLY A 399 8.65 7.74 0.55
C GLY A 399 7.47 8.31 -0.25
N ALA A 400 6.24 7.79 -0.10
CA ALA A 400 5.08 8.32 -0.80
C ALA A 400 4.82 9.80 -0.45
N ALA A 401 4.66 10.60 -1.50
CA ALA A 401 4.31 12.01 -1.46
C ALA A 401 3.06 12.17 -2.33
N GLY A 402 1.93 12.49 -1.70
CA GLY A 402 0.62 12.44 -2.37
C GLY A 402 0.51 13.37 -3.57
N ILE A 403 -0.36 13.00 -4.52
CA ILE A 403 -0.86 13.95 -5.53
C ILE A 403 -2.39 13.95 -5.51
N LYS A 404 -3.06 12.91 -6.05
CA LYS A 404 -4.53 12.89 -6.03
C LYS A 404 -5.15 11.53 -6.30
N SER A 405 -6.15 11.17 -5.48
CA SER A 405 -7.09 10.07 -5.77
C SER A 405 -8.31 10.54 -6.56
N GLY A 406 -8.92 9.62 -7.29
CA GLY A 406 -10.20 9.81 -7.96
C GLY A 406 -11.03 8.53 -7.99
N TYR A 407 -12.35 8.68 -7.92
CA TYR A 407 -13.28 7.58 -8.16
C TYR A 407 -14.59 8.12 -8.72
N THR A 408 -15.11 7.45 -9.72
CA THR A 408 -16.53 7.45 -10.10
C THR A 408 -16.88 6.02 -10.55
N SER A 409 -18.16 5.67 -10.58
CA SER A 409 -18.58 4.34 -11.07
C SER A 409 -18.11 4.07 -12.51
N ALA A 410 -17.99 5.11 -13.34
CA ALA A 410 -17.51 4.99 -14.73
C ALA A 410 -15.98 4.92 -14.82
N ALA A 411 -15.25 5.66 -13.96
CA ALA A 411 -13.79 5.70 -13.98
C ALA A 411 -13.14 4.49 -13.29
N GLY A 412 -13.82 3.88 -12.30
CA GLY A 412 -13.16 3.00 -11.34
C GLY A 412 -12.27 3.78 -10.39
N PHE A 413 -11.35 3.09 -9.71
CA PHE A 413 -10.37 3.75 -8.85
C PHE A 413 -9.19 4.27 -9.68
N CYS A 414 -8.86 5.54 -9.45
CA CYS A 414 -7.82 6.30 -10.14
C CYS A 414 -6.86 6.90 -9.12
N TYR A 415 -5.57 6.92 -9.42
CA TYR A 415 -4.59 7.60 -8.58
C TYR A 415 -3.44 8.15 -9.41
N VAL A 416 -3.02 9.36 -9.06
CA VAL A 416 -1.73 9.94 -9.43
C VAL A 416 -0.97 10.15 -8.14
N GLY A 417 0.26 9.65 -8.06
CA GLY A 417 1.10 9.72 -6.87
C GLY A 417 2.54 10.03 -7.21
N ALA A 418 3.24 10.64 -6.25
CA ALA A 418 4.69 10.71 -6.28
C ALA A 418 5.29 9.87 -5.14
N ALA A 419 6.55 9.49 -5.30
CA ALA A 419 7.34 8.96 -4.21
C ALA A 419 8.80 9.42 -4.36
N GLN A 420 9.46 9.67 -3.24
CA GLN A 420 10.87 10.04 -3.20
C GLN A 420 11.65 9.11 -2.27
N ARG A 421 12.72 8.50 -2.80
CA ARG A 421 13.68 7.67 -2.05
C ARG A 421 15.08 7.96 -2.56
N ASP A 422 16.04 8.14 -1.66
CA ASP A 422 17.47 8.31 -1.99
C ASP A 422 17.75 9.33 -3.11
N GLY A 423 17.00 10.44 -3.11
CA GLY A 423 17.13 11.52 -4.10
C GLY A 423 16.46 11.27 -5.46
N LYS A 424 15.89 10.09 -5.69
CA LYS A 424 15.08 9.77 -6.87
C LYS A 424 13.61 10.10 -6.62
N THR A 425 12.98 10.87 -7.51
CA THR A 425 11.56 11.21 -7.43
C THR A 425 10.82 10.59 -8.60
N LEU A 426 9.84 9.74 -8.30
CA LEU A 426 9.01 9.05 -9.28
C LEU A 426 7.60 9.59 -9.26
N VAL A 427 6.93 9.59 -10.42
CA VAL A 427 5.47 9.73 -10.53
C VAL A 427 4.90 8.43 -11.07
N ALA A 428 3.85 7.93 -10.42
CA ALA A 428 3.08 6.80 -10.88
C ALA A 428 1.61 7.20 -11.06
N VAL A 429 1.02 6.81 -12.19
CA VAL A 429 -0.40 7.02 -12.50
C VAL A 429 -1.03 5.67 -12.79
N LEU A 430 -2.25 5.45 -12.29
CA LEU A 430 -3.09 4.30 -12.62
C LEU A 430 -4.56 4.71 -12.78
N PHE A 431 -5.25 4.08 -13.72
CA PHE A 431 -6.68 4.27 -13.96
C PHE A 431 -7.45 2.95 -14.04
N GLY A 432 -8.70 2.99 -13.57
CA GLY A 432 -9.63 1.88 -13.76
C GLY A 432 -9.38 0.67 -12.88
N ALA A 433 -8.67 0.82 -11.75
CA ALA A 433 -8.50 -0.27 -10.81
C ALA A 433 -9.85 -0.67 -10.19
N GLN A 434 -10.05 -1.98 -9.99
CA GLN A 434 -11.26 -2.54 -9.40
C GLN A 434 -11.25 -2.34 -7.87
N GLY A 435 -11.51 -1.11 -7.44
CA GLY A 435 -11.54 -0.71 -6.04
C GLY A 435 -10.18 -0.20 -5.52
N ARG A 436 -10.27 0.56 -4.42
CA ARG A 436 -9.14 1.27 -3.80
C ARG A 436 -7.97 0.38 -3.43
N ASN A 437 -8.24 -0.75 -2.77
CA ASN A 437 -7.21 -1.66 -2.27
C ASN A 437 -6.36 -2.25 -3.40
N ARG A 438 -6.99 -2.65 -4.52
CA ARG A 438 -6.27 -3.12 -5.71
C ARG A 438 -5.45 -2.02 -6.36
N GLY A 439 -5.98 -0.80 -6.40
CA GLY A 439 -5.21 0.38 -6.82
C GLY A 439 -3.97 0.62 -5.97
N TRP A 440 -4.05 0.43 -4.64
CA TRP A 440 -2.88 0.53 -3.76
C TRP A 440 -1.86 -0.58 -3.98
N GLN A 441 -2.30 -1.81 -4.23
CA GLN A 441 -1.40 -2.91 -4.59
C GLN A 441 -0.67 -2.59 -5.91
N ASP A 442 -1.38 -2.13 -6.93
CA ASP A 442 -0.77 -1.73 -8.20
C ASP A 442 0.21 -0.57 -8.02
N LEU A 443 -0.16 0.45 -7.24
CA LEU A 443 0.71 1.59 -6.96
C LEU A 443 2.01 1.17 -6.26
N SER A 444 1.92 0.24 -5.31
CA SER A 444 3.09 -0.34 -4.64
C SER A 444 3.99 -1.07 -5.64
N LYS A 445 3.43 -1.97 -6.47
CA LYS A 445 4.17 -2.70 -7.52
C LYS A 445 4.89 -1.73 -8.47
N LEU A 446 4.19 -0.68 -8.91
CA LEU A 446 4.69 0.34 -9.83
C LEU A 446 5.88 1.12 -9.23
N PHE A 447 5.77 1.56 -7.97
CA PHE A 447 6.89 2.25 -7.32
C PHE A 447 8.07 1.33 -7.03
N GLU A 448 7.85 0.10 -6.53
CA GLU A 448 8.95 -0.83 -6.29
C GLU A 448 9.70 -1.17 -7.60
N TYR A 449 8.98 -1.33 -8.72
CA TYR A 449 9.61 -1.46 -10.04
C TYR A 449 10.44 -0.22 -10.40
N GLY A 450 9.87 0.99 -10.28
CA GLY A 450 10.54 2.22 -10.68
C GLY A 450 11.79 2.54 -9.85
N PHE A 451 11.79 2.24 -8.56
CA PHE A 451 12.96 2.41 -7.69
C PHE A 451 14.03 1.34 -7.92
N ALA A 452 13.64 0.12 -8.31
CA ALA A 452 14.59 -0.93 -8.66
C ALA A 452 15.23 -0.72 -10.04
N LYS A 453 14.57 0.01 -10.94
CA LYS A 453 15.08 0.32 -12.27
C LYS A 453 16.13 1.43 -12.16
N GLN A 454 17.37 1.14 -12.57
CA GLN A 454 18.51 2.07 -12.48
C GLN A 454 18.37 3.21 -13.48
#